data_AF-A0A8T3LX23-F1
#
_entry.id   AF-A0A8T3LX23-F1
#
_cell.length_a   1.000
_cell.length_b   1.000
_cell.length_c   1.000
_cell.angle_alpha   90.00
_cell.angle_beta   90.00
_cell.angle_gamma   90.00
#
_symmetry.space_group_name_H-M   'P 1'
#
loop_
_entity.id
_entity.type
_entity.pdbx_description
1 polymer ?
#
loop_
_entity_poly.entity_id
_entity_poly.type
_entity_poly.pdbx_seq_one_letter_code
_entity_poly.pdbx_strand_id
1 'polypeptide(L)'
;IADEKTEDAFTAPAGEIERMLYGFSIFTCLPSAMTERPTAATGTVIREDTMRRYASEAGFGGFERLDQPELDMLRFYRLSDPSATT
;
A
#
# COMPACT_ATOMS: atom_id res chain seq x y z
N ILE A 1 6.93 -4.67 -6.18
CA ILE A 1 6.17 -5.05 -4.95
C ILE A 1 4.68 -4.93 -5.21
N ALA A 2 3.88 -5.76 -4.55
CA ALA A 2 2.41 -5.73 -4.64
C ALA A 2 1.84 -5.05 -3.40
N ASP A 3 0.68 -4.43 -3.57
CA ASP A 3 -0.10 -3.73 -2.54
C ASP A 3 -1.59 -3.96 -2.83
N GLU A 4 -2.44 -3.98 -1.81
CA GLU A 4 -3.89 -4.02 -2.03
C GLU A 4 -4.36 -2.78 -2.80
N LYS A 5 -5.24 -3.00 -3.79
CA LYS A 5 -5.77 -1.97 -4.69
C LYS A 5 -6.87 -1.17 -4.01
N THR A 6 -6.47 -0.41 -3.00
CA THR A 6 -7.33 0.52 -2.27
C THR A 6 -7.65 1.73 -3.16
N GLU A 7 -8.79 2.37 -2.92
CA GLU A 7 -9.13 3.65 -3.56
C GLU A 7 -8.05 4.71 -3.30
N ASP A 8 -7.95 5.74 -4.14
CA ASP A 8 -6.91 6.75 -3.95
C ASP A 8 -7.22 7.67 -2.74
N ALA A 9 -8.50 7.75 -2.33
CA ALA A 9 -8.95 8.53 -1.19
C ALA A 9 -10.11 7.83 -0.46
N PHE A 10 -10.36 8.23 0.79
CA PHE A 10 -11.55 7.79 1.52
C PHE A 10 -12.80 8.45 0.93
N THR A 11 -13.79 7.63 0.56
CA THR A 11 -15.09 8.07 0.05
C THR A 11 -16.23 7.40 0.84
N ALA A 12 -17.41 8.02 0.86
CA ALA A 12 -18.60 7.47 1.51
C ALA A 12 -19.86 7.73 0.66
N PRO A 13 -20.56 6.67 0.19
CA PRO A 13 -20.18 5.26 0.31
C PRO A 13 -18.98 4.90 -0.58
N ALA A 14 -18.02 4.13 -0.05
CA ALA A 14 -16.93 3.54 -0.82
C ALA A 14 -17.40 2.33 -1.63
N GLY A 15 -16.60 1.91 -2.62
CA GLY A 15 -16.81 0.68 -3.39
C GLY A 15 -16.77 -0.59 -2.53
N GLU A 16 -17.28 -1.70 -3.07
CA GLU A 16 -17.39 -2.96 -2.33
C GLU A 16 -16.02 -3.51 -1.89
N ILE A 17 -15.04 -3.53 -2.79
CA ILE A 17 -13.67 -3.97 -2.48
C ILE A 17 -13.05 -3.08 -1.40
N GLU A 18 -13.17 -1.76 -1.51
CA GLU A 18 -12.62 -0.83 -0.52
C GLU A 18 -13.21 -1.09 0.88
N ARG A 19 -14.52 -1.30 0.99
CA ARG A 19 -15.16 -1.67 2.27
C ARG A 19 -14.66 -3.01 2.80
N MET A 20 -14.42 -4.00 1.94
CA MET A 20 -13.84 -5.29 2.33
C MET A 20 -12.41 -5.10 2.86
N LEU A 21 -11.57 -4.31 2.18
CA LEU A 21 -10.20 -4.02 2.60
C LEU A 21 -10.16 -3.25 3.94
N TYR A 22 -11.10 -2.32 4.16
CA TYR A 22 -11.30 -1.71 5.48
C TYR A 22 -11.63 -2.75 6.55
N GLY A 23 -12.46 -3.74 6.23
CA GLY A 23 -12.74 -4.88 7.10
C GLY A 23 -11.47 -5.64 7.49
N PHE A 24 -10.64 -6.04 6.51
CA PHE A 24 -9.37 -6.73 6.78
C PHE A 24 -8.41 -5.87 7.62
N SER A 25 -8.33 -4.57 7.31
CA SER A 25 -7.50 -3.64 8.06
C SER A 25 -7.94 -3.57 9.52
N ILE A 26 -9.21 -3.28 9.78
CA ILE A 26 -9.74 -3.02 11.13
C ILE A 26 -9.75 -4.27 11.99
N PHE A 27 -10.14 -5.42 11.43
CA PHE A 27 -10.34 -6.65 12.21
C PHE A 27 -9.11 -7.54 12.29
N THR A 28 -8.06 -7.31 11.49
CA THR A 28 -6.90 -8.21 11.45
C THR A 28 -5.58 -7.47 11.32
N CYS A 29 -5.34 -6.79 10.19
CA CYS A 29 -3.99 -6.33 9.84
C CYS A 29 -3.50 -5.20 10.74
N LEU A 30 -4.32 -4.16 10.96
CA LEU A 30 -3.94 -3.02 11.79
C LEU A 30 -3.73 -3.41 13.26
N PRO A 31 -4.67 -4.13 13.93
CA PRO A 31 -4.45 -4.57 15.30
C PRO A 31 -3.18 -5.42 15.46
N SER A 32 -2.91 -6.34 14.53
CA SER A 32 -1.70 -7.16 14.56
C SER A 32 -0.43 -6.30 14.42
N ALA A 33 -0.40 -5.35 13.49
CA ALA A 33 0.75 -4.46 13.33
C ALA A 33 1.02 -3.60 14.56
N MET A 34 -0.02 -3.26 15.34
CA MET A 34 0.10 -2.45 16.56
C MET A 34 0.67 -3.21 17.77
N THR A 35 0.78 -4.54 17.72
CA THR A 35 1.35 -5.32 18.84
C THR A 35 2.87 -5.30 18.91
N GLU A 36 3.55 -5.05 17.79
CA GLU A 36 5.01 -5.00 17.71
C GLU A 36 5.55 -3.58 17.92
N ARG A 37 6.79 -3.43 18.38
CA ARG A 37 7.45 -2.12 18.55
C ARG A 37 8.93 -2.18 18.11
N PRO A 38 9.42 -1.17 17.37
CA PRO A 38 8.69 -0.02 16.81
C PRO A 38 7.75 -0.44 15.68
N THR A 39 6.66 0.30 15.48
CA THR A 39 5.67 -0.01 14.43
C THR A 39 5.15 1.27 13.78
N ALA A 40 4.88 1.19 12.46
CA ALA A 40 4.17 2.22 11.72
C ALA A 40 2.63 2.01 11.75
N ALA A 41 2.15 0.95 12.39
CA ALA A 41 0.72 0.60 12.51
C ALA A 41 -0.01 0.67 11.16
N THR A 42 0.50 -0.03 10.16
CA THR A 42 -0.08 -0.06 8.81
C THR A 42 -1.04 -1.24 8.69
N GLY A 43 -2.29 -0.96 8.33
CA GLY A 43 -3.26 -1.97 7.93
C GLY A 43 -3.37 -2.09 6.41
N THR A 44 -4.30 -2.92 5.95
CA THR A 44 -4.54 -3.20 4.52
C THR A 44 -4.85 -1.96 3.69
N VAL A 45 -5.49 -0.94 4.29
CA VAL A 45 -5.86 0.29 3.57
C VAL A 45 -4.68 1.27 3.49
N ILE A 46 -3.50 0.76 3.13
CA ILE A 46 -2.35 1.60 2.80
C ILE A 46 -2.62 2.31 1.46
N ARG A 47 -2.30 3.61 1.40
CA ARG A 47 -2.46 4.44 0.21
C ARG A 47 -1.12 4.62 -0.49
N GLU A 48 -1.15 4.99 -1.77
CA GLU A 48 0.06 5.18 -2.58
C GLU A 48 1.06 6.13 -1.94
N ASP A 49 0.61 7.26 -1.38
CA ASP A 49 1.50 8.24 -0.74
C ASP A 49 2.26 7.65 0.45
N THR A 50 1.60 6.78 1.24
CA THR A 50 2.26 6.07 2.34
C THR A 50 3.29 5.09 1.81
N MET A 51 2.96 4.36 0.74
CA MET A 51 3.89 3.40 0.13
C MET A 51 5.09 4.09 -0.51
N ARG A 52 4.88 5.25 -1.15
CA ARG A 52 5.92 6.12 -1.69
C ARG A 52 6.84 6.63 -0.59
N ARG A 53 6.28 7.06 0.55
CA ARG A 53 7.05 7.43 1.73
C ARG A 53 7.91 6.28 2.22
N TYR A 54 7.34 5.08 2.39
CA TYR A 54 8.11 3.90 2.83
C TYR A 54 9.25 3.54 1.88
N ALA A 55 9.01 3.62 0.57
CA ALA A 55 10.07 3.42 -0.41
C ALA A 55 11.21 4.45 -0.25
N SER A 56 10.87 5.72 -0.06
CA SER A 56 11.88 6.77 0.15
C SER A 56 12.65 6.61 1.46
N GLU A 57 11.97 6.25 2.55
CA GLU A 57 12.59 6.00 3.87
C GLU A 57 13.50 4.76 3.83
N ALA A 58 13.18 3.79 2.98
CA ALA A 58 14.02 2.62 2.72
C ALA A 58 15.20 2.89 1.76
N GLY A 59 15.32 4.11 1.22
CA GLY A 59 16.44 4.51 0.36
C GLY A 59 16.26 4.24 -1.14
N PHE A 60 15.06 3.89 -1.60
CA PHE A 60 14.79 3.77 -3.03
C PHE A 60 14.75 5.15 -3.69
N GLY A 61 15.40 5.26 -4.85
CA GLY A 61 15.52 6.49 -5.62
C GLY A 61 14.41 6.70 -6.63
N GLY A 62 13.65 5.64 -6.96
CA GLY A 62 12.50 5.70 -7.84
C GLY A 62 11.31 4.91 -7.32
N PHE A 63 10.11 5.42 -7.65
CA PHE A 63 8.82 4.85 -7.31
C PHE A 63 7.85 5.08 -8.47
N GLU A 64 7.37 3.99 -9.06
CA GLU A 64 6.40 4.02 -10.16
C GLU A 64 5.27 3.03 -9.88
N ARG A 65 4.02 3.50 -9.97
CA ARG A 65 2.82 2.64 -10.00
C ARG A 65 2.68 2.04 -11.39
N LEU A 66 2.45 0.74 -11.45
CA LEU A 66 2.27 0.00 -12.69
C LEU A 66 0.78 -0.26 -12.92
N ASP A 67 0.32 0.01 -14.13
CA ASP A 67 -1.05 -0.30 -14.56
C ASP A 67 -1.23 -1.76 -14.99
N GLN A 68 -0.13 -2.51 -15.13
CA GLN A 68 -0.12 -3.91 -15.56
C GLN A 68 0.71 -4.79 -14.62
N PRO A 69 0.25 -6.03 -14.33
CA PRO A 69 -1.02 -6.60 -14.77
C PRO A 69 -2.21 -5.95 -14.06
N GLU A 70 -3.32 -5.81 -14.76
CA GLU A 70 -4.57 -5.32 -14.15
C GLU A 70 -5.20 -6.45 -13.32
N LEU A 71 -5.24 -6.26 -12.00
CA LEU A 71 -5.89 -7.15 -11.05
C LEU A 71 -6.95 -6.39 -10.26
N ASP A 72 -7.96 -7.12 -9.78
CA ASP A 72 -9.08 -6.53 -9.04
C ASP A 72 -8.68 -6.09 -7.63
N MET A 73 -7.82 -6.86 -6.96
CA MET A 73 -7.46 -6.61 -5.56
C MET A 73 -6.03 -6.13 -5.35
N LEU A 74 -5.17 -6.19 -6.36
CA LEU A 74 -3.76 -5.86 -6.22
C LEU A 74 -3.35 -4.80 -7.23
N ARG A 75 -2.46 -3.91 -6.79
CA ARG A 75 -1.69 -3.01 -7.63
C ARG A 75 -0.21 -3.27 -7.41
N PHE A 76 0.61 -2.80 -8.33
CA PHE A 76 2.05 -3.02 -8.29
C PHE A 76 2.81 -1.70 -8.32
N TYR A 77 3.92 -1.69 -7.58
CA TYR A 77 4.91 -0.63 -7.65
C TYR A 77 6.26 -1.20 -8.07
N ARG A 78 6.92 -0.50 -9.00
CA ARG A 78 8.34 -0.69 -9.30
C ARG A 78 9.13 0.29 -8.45
N LEU A 79 10.02 -0.25 -7.63
CA LEU A 79 11.01 0.53 -6.90
C LEU A 79 12.36 0.35 -7.57
N SER A 80 13.11 1.43 -7.73
CA SER A 80 14.43 1.39 -8.32
C SER A 80 15.47 2.01 -7.39
N ASP A 81 16.63 1.38 -7.37
CA ASP A 81 17.82 1.94 -6.75
C ASP A 81 18.31 3.13 -7.60
N PRO A 82 18.73 4.26 -7.00
CA PRO A 82 19.33 5.37 -7.74
C PRO A 82 20.57 4.97 -8.57
N SER A 83 21.26 3.87 -8.23
CA SER A 83 22.42 3.34 -8.95
C SER A 83 22.08 2.37 -10.09
N ALA A 84 20.84 1.88 -10.15
CA ALA A 84 20.39 0.97 -11.20
C ALA A 84 20.08 1.77 -12.47
N THR A 85 21.10 2.00 -13.30
CA THR A 85 20.90 2.44 -14.69
C THR A 85 20.17 1.34 -15.45
N THR A 86 19.13 1.72 -16.20
CA THR A 86 18.23 0.84 -16.98
C THR A 86 18.97 0.08 -18.08
#